data_AF-A0A8R1E776-F1
#
_entry.id   AF-A0A8R1E776-F1
#
_cell.length_a   1.000
_cell.length_b   1.000
_cell.length_c   1.000
_cell.angle_alpha   90.00
_cell.angle_beta   90.00
_cell.angle_gamma   90.00
#
_symmetry.space_group_name_H-M   'P 1'
#
loop_
_entity.id
_entity.type
_entity.pdbx_description
1 polymer ?
#
loop_
_entity_poly.entity_id
_entity_poly.type
_entity_poly.pdbx_seq_one_letter_code
_entity_poly.pdbx_strand_id
1 'polypeptide(L)'
;MIQLGFRTLQMRRRITRSRCCVRNYVRDTMAHGSTKPTGRPRILNDRDERSVVRPQPHRECLGLFARAVYSPGKQFQIVAELKDAVWDKIQPTYLESLTTSRNNRLFQVMRKFEGPSSY
;
A
#
# COMPACT_ATOMS: atom_id res chain seq x y z
N MET A 1 39.26 8.39 3.17
CA MET A 1 39.10 8.48 1.70
C MET A 1 37.94 9.44 1.44
N ILE A 2 38.02 10.52 0.66
CA ILE A 2 38.87 10.83 -0.50
C ILE A 2 39.82 12.00 -0.19
N GLN A 3 41.11 11.76 -0.43
CA GLN A 3 42.21 12.73 -0.40
C GLN A 3 42.14 13.66 -1.61
N LEU A 4 41.32 14.71 -1.54
CA LEU A 4 41.62 15.93 -2.27
C LEU A 4 42.23 16.85 -1.22
N GLY A 5 43.54 17.11 -1.26
CA GLY A 5 44.28 17.94 -0.28
C GLY A 5 43.85 19.41 -0.22
N PHE A 6 42.58 19.70 -0.52
CA PHE A 6 41.96 21.00 -0.57
C PHE A 6 40.98 21.17 0.59
N ARG A 7 41.00 22.35 1.21
CA ARG A 7 39.99 22.71 2.20
C ARG A 7 38.62 22.79 1.52
N THR A 8 37.54 22.46 2.24
CA THR A 8 36.15 22.57 1.74
C THR A 8 35.81 23.93 1.11
N LEU A 9 36.45 25.01 1.58
CA LEU A 9 36.35 26.35 1.02
C LEU A 9 36.96 26.47 -0.39
N GLN A 10 38.08 25.79 -0.64
CA GLN A 10 38.73 25.76 -1.96
C GLN A 10 37.92 24.89 -2.92
N MET A 11 37.36 23.77 -2.46
CA MET A 11 36.45 22.95 -3.24
C MET A 11 35.22 23.75 -3.67
N ARG A 12 34.54 24.44 -2.74
CA ARG A 12 33.40 25.34 -3.01
C ARG A 12 33.66 26.29 -4.18
N ARG A 13 34.83 26.93 -4.20
CA ARG A 13 35.23 27.90 -5.25
C ARG A 13 35.45 27.24 -6.60
N ARG A 14 35.96 26.00 -6.63
CA ARG A 14 36.23 25.25 -7.86
C ARG A 14 34.98 24.65 -8.51
N ILE A 15 34.04 24.16 -7.70
CA ILE A 15 32.82 23.51 -8.19
C ILE A 15 31.57 24.41 -8.15
N THR A 16 31.74 25.68 -7.75
CA THR A 16 30.66 26.69 -7.66
C THR A 16 29.43 26.21 -6.89
N ARG A 17 29.62 25.39 -5.84
CA ARG A 17 28.55 24.89 -4.96
C ARG A 17 28.65 25.51 -3.57
N SER A 18 27.58 25.47 -2.78
CA SER A 18 27.61 26.02 -1.42
C SER A 18 28.50 25.21 -0.49
N ARG A 19 29.09 25.85 0.54
CA ARG A 19 29.94 25.16 1.53
C ARG A 19 29.19 24.04 2.25
N CYS A 20 27.88 24.23 2.51
CA CYS A 20 27.03 23.23 3.13
C CYS A 20 26.81 22.00 2.23
N CYS A 21 26.62 22.20 0.93
CA CYS A 21 26.50 21.11 -0.05
C CYS A 21 27.79 20.27 -0.10
N VAL A 22 28.97 20.90 -0.18
CA VAL A 22 30.26 20.19 -0.17
C VAL A 22 30.45 19.41 1.14
N ARG A 23 30.10 20.01 2.27
CA ARG A 23 30.21 19.34 3.58
C ARG A 23 29.28 18.13 3.69
N ASN A 24 28.04 18.26 3.21
CA ASN A 24 27.08 17.15 3.21
C ASN A 24 27.51 16.03 2.26
N TYR A 25 28.04 16.38 1.08
CA TYR A 25 28.61 15.41 0.14
C TYR A 25 29.76 14.62 0.75
N VAL A 26 30.71 15.29 1.41
CA VAL A 26 31.86 14.61 2.04
C VAL A 26 31.44 13.73 3.22
N ARG A 27 30.39 14.10 3.94
CA ARG A 27 29.87 13.31 5.07
C ARG A 27 29.22 12.02 4.61
N ASP A 28 28.38 12.08 3.57
CA ASP A 28 27.67 10.92 3.04
C ASP A 28 27.66 10.96 1.51
N THR A 29 28.77 10.57 0.89
CA THR A 29 28.92 10.56 -0.58
C THR A 29 27.86 9.67 -1.24
N MET A 30 27.56 8.52 -0.61
CA MET A 30 26.62 7.52 -1.13
C MET A 30 25.15 7.94 -1.01
N ALA A 31 24.81 8.78 -0.03
CA ALA A 31 23.44 9.26 0.17
C ALA A 31 23.20 10.65 -0.43
N HIS A 32 24.23 11.33 -0.92
CA HIS A 32 24.12 12.64 -1.53
C HIS A 32 23.33 12.59 -2.84
N GLY A 33 22.25 13.37 -2.92
CA GLY A 33 21.32 13.36 -4.06
C GLY A 33 20.16 12.37 -3.92
N SER A 34 20.12 11.58 -2.85
CA SER A 34 18.92 10.82 -2.52
C SER A 34 17.80 11.75 -2.05
N THR A 35 16.61 11.57 -2.62
CA THR A 35 15.42 12.29 -2.18
C THR A 35 15.05 11.81 -0.79
N LYS A 36 15.25 12.65 0.23
CA LYS A 36 14.71 12.34 1.56
C LYS A 36 13.18 12.33 1.46
N PRO A 37 12.49 11.31 2.00
CA PRO A 37 11.04 11.39 2.13
C PRO A 37 10.72 12.65 2.93
N THR A 38 10.01 13.58 2.30
CA THR A 38 9.66 14.85 2.92
C THR A 38 8.35 14.63 3.68
N GLY A 39 8.38 14.76 5.01
CA GLY A 39 7.20 14.64 5.87
C GLY A 39 7.27 13.50 6.89
N ARG A 40 6.20 13.38 7.68
CA ARG A 40 6.04 12.32 8.69
C ARG A 40 5.96 10.96 7.99
N PRO A 41 6.72 9.94 8.43
CA PRO A 41 6.57 8.59 7.92
C PRO A 41 5.12 8.13 8.00
N ARG A 42 4.58 7.60 6.89
CA ARG A 42 3.21 7.06 6.88
C ARG A 42 3.19 5.81 7.76
N ILE A 43 2.23 5.77 8.68
CA ILE A 43 2.02 4.61 9.55
C ILE A 43 1.62 3.41 8.68
N LEU A 44 0.77 3.64 7.69
CA LEU A 44 0.27 2.60 6.79
C LEU A 44 1.00 2.63 5.45
N ASN A 45 1.46 1.47 4.99
CA ASN A 45 1.98 1.33 3.62
C ASN A 45 0.82 1.22 2.63
N ASP A 46 1.04 1.60 1.36
CA ASP A 46 0.01 1.51 0.30
C ASP A 46 -0.60 0.11 0.14
N ARG A 47 0.17 -0.94 0.48
CA ARG A 47 -0.30 -2.34 0.50
C ARG A 47 -1.32 -2.60 1.60
N ASP A 48 -1.05 -2.06 2.79
CA ASP A 48 -1.92 -2.19 3.95
C ASP A 48 -3.17 -1.29 3.78
N GLU A 49 -3.03 -0.12 3.14
CA GLU A 49 -4.18 0.71 2.72
C GLU A 49 -5.08 -0.03 1.73
N ARG A 50 -4.51 -0.72 0.75
CA ARG A 50 -5.31 -1.51 -0.20
C ARG A 50 -6.00 -2.69 0.47
N SER A 51 -5.39 -3.34 1.46
CA SER A 51 -6.03 -4.48 2.13
C SER A 51 -7.18 -4.07 3.05
N VAL A 52 -7.17 -2.83 3.57
CA VAL A 52 -8.20 -2.31 4.49
C VAL A 52 -9.27 -1.47 3.77
N VAL A 53 -8.88 -0.61 2.83
CA VAL A 53 -9.76 0.40 2.21
C VAL A 53 -10.42 -0.10 0.92
N ARG A 54 -9.76 -0.97 0.14
CA ARG A 54 -10.33 -1.46 -1.14
C ARG A 54 -11.36 -2.60 -1.06
N PRO A 55 -11.47 -3.44 -0.01
CA PRO A 55 -12.57 -4.41 0.05
C PRO A 55 -13.85 -3.67 0.46
N GLN A 56 -14.40 -2.92 -0.48
CA GLN A 56 -15.79 -2.52 -0.39
C GLN A 56 -16.60 -3.82 -0.46
N PRO A 57 -17.43 -4.14 0.55
CA PRO A 57 -18.15 -5.41 0.61
C PRO A 57 -18.97 -5.63 -0.65
N HIS A 58 -19.53 -4.56 -1.22
CA HIS A 58 -20.25 -4.63 -2.50
C HIS A 58 -19.37 -5.12 -3.67
N ARG A 59 -18.11 -4.70 -3.79
CA ARG A 59 -17.24 -5.08 -4.92
C ARG A 59 -16.73 -6.52 -4.80
N GLU A 60 -16.39 -6.95 -3.59
CA GLU A 60 -16.01 -8.35 -3.34
C GLU A 60 -17.19 -9.27 -3.63
N CYS A 61 -18.39 -8.92 -3.13
CA CYS A 61 -19.63 -9.61 -3.47
C CYS A 61 -19.87 -9.66 -4.98
N LEU A 62 -19.81 -8.54 -5.70
CA LEU A 62 -20.05 -8.47 -7.14
C LEU A 62 -19.10 -9.37 -7.96
N GLY A 63 -17.80 -9.36 -7.65
CA GLY A 63 -16.82 -10.20 -8.35
C GLY A 63 -17.02 -11.70 -8.09
N LEU A 64 -17.46 -12.05 -6.88
CA LEU A 64 -17.72 -13.43 -6.49
C LEU A 64 -19.05 -13.93 -7.05
N PHE A 65 -20.10 -13.11 -7.05
CA PHE A 65 -21.38 -13.42 -7.70
C PHE A 65 -21.21 -13.60 -9.20
N ALA A 66 -20.46 -12.71 -9.86
CA ALA A 66 -20.16 -12.87 -11.28
C ALA A 66 -19.49 -14.24 -11.54
N ARG A 67 -18.53 -14.65 -10.70
CA ARG A 67 -17.94 -15.98 -10.81
C ARG A 67 -18.95 -17.09 -10.54
N ALA A 68 -19.73 -17.03 -9.48
CA ALA A 68 -20.70 -18.07 -9.13
C ALA A 68 -21.80 -18.26 -10.19
N VAL A 69 -22.28 -17.15 -10.76
CA VAL A 69 -23.37 -17.11 -11.74
C VAL A 69 -22.87 -17.51 -13.14
N TYR A 70 -21.66 -17.08 -13.53
CA TYR A 70 -21.13 -17.34 -14.88
C TYR A 70 -20.13 -18.50 -14.97
N SER A 71 -19.60 -19.02 -13.85
CA SER A 71 -18.68 -20.18 -13.84
C SER A 71 -19.23 -21.43 -14.54
N PRO A 72 -20.56 -21.72 -14.54
CA PRO A 72 -21.11 -22.85 -15.28
C PRO A 72 -21.13 -22.65 -16.80
N GLY A 73 -20.72 -21.49 -17.32
CA GLY A 73 -20.83 -21.14 -18.73
C GLY A 73 -22.26 -20.81 -19.18
N LYS A 74 -23.20 -20.67 -18.24
CA LYS A 74 -24.59 -20.36 -18.53
C LYS A 74 -24.73 -18.89 -18.95
N GLN A 75 -25.30 -18.66 -20.13
CA GLN A 75 -25.74 -17.34 -20.57
C GLN A 75 -27.23 -17.19 -20.27
N PHE A 76 -27.61 -16.03 -19.72
CA PHE A 76 -28.99 -15.71 -19.38
C PHE A 76 -29.56 -14.82 -20.49
N GLN A 77 -30.65 -15.26 -21.11
CA GLN A 77 -31.32 -14.50 -22.18
C GLN A 77 -32.29 -13.46 -21.61
N ILE A 78 -32.76 -13.66 -20.37
CA ILE A 78 -33.77 -12.83 -19.71
C ILE A 78 -33.24 -12.32 -18.38
N VAL A 79 -33.48 -11.04 -18.10
CA VAL A 79 -33.02 -10.38 -16.86
C VAL A 79 -33.63 -11.02 -15.60
N ALA A 80 -34.85 -11.55 -15.67
CA ALA A 80 -35.50 -12.23 -14.56
C ALA A 80 -34.73 -13.48 -14.11
N GLU A 81 -34.33 -14.34 -15.05
CA GLU A 81 -33.56 -15.55 -14.76
C GLU A 81 -32.19 -15.23 -14.15
N LEU A 82 -31.55 -14.15 -14.63
CA LEU A 82 -30.30 -13.67 -14.06
C LEU A 82 -30.51 -13.20 -12.61
N LYS A 83 -31.58 -12.47 -12.33
CA LYS A 83 -31.91 -11.98 -10.98
C LYS A 83 -32.15 -13.13 -10.02
N ASP A 84 -32.91 -14.15 -10.42
CA ASP A 84 -33.19 -15.32 -9.59
C ASP A 84 -31.91 -16.12 -9.30
N ALA A 85 -31.06 -16.31 -10.32
CA ALA A 85 -29.78 -17.00 -10.15
C ALA A 85 -28.81 -16.23 -9.24
N VAL A 86 -28.81 -14.90 -9.30
CA VAL A 86 -28.02 -14.07 -8.37
C VAL A 86 -28.57 -14.19 -6.95
N TRP A 87 -29.90 -14.14 -6.79
CA TRP A 87 -30.55 -14.17 -5.49
C TRP A 87 -30.36 -15.52 -4.76
N ASP A 88 -30.43 -16.63 -5.48
CA ASP A 88 -30.13 -17.99 -4.96
C ASP A 88 -28.71 -18.09 -4.36
N LYS A 89 -27.75 -17.36 -4.92
CA LYS A 89 -26.35 -17.35 -4.47
C LYS A 89 -26.08 -16.42 -3.30
N ILE A 90 -27.02 -15.52 -2.95
CA ILE A 90 -26.90 -14.64 -1.78
C ILE A 90 -27.34 -15.42 -0.54
N GLN A 91 -26.45 -16.25 -0.02
CA GLN A 91 -26.67 -16.96 1.24
C GLN A 91 -26.28 -16.06 2.43
N PRO A 92 -27.08 -15.98 3.52
CA PRO A 92 -26.77 -15.13 4.68
C PRO A 92 -25.44 -15.49 5.34
N THR A 93 -25.15 -16.79 5.47
CA THR A 93 -23.88 -17.33 5.99
C THR A 93 -22.67 -16.84 5.20
N TYR A 94 -22.85 -16.55 3.92
CA TYR A 94 -21.79 -16.03 3.06
C TYR A 94 -21.46 -14.56 3.37
N LEU A 95 -22.48 -13.72 3.62
CA LEU A 95 -22.29 -12.33 4.03
C LEU A 95 -21.58 -12.22 5.39
N GLU A 96 -21.88 -13.13 6.32
CA GLU A 96 -21.19 -13.23 7.60
C GLU A 96 -19.71 -13.61 7.43
N SER A 97 -19.41 -14.56 6.53
CA SER A 97 -18.04 -14.96 6.24
C SER A 97 -17.18 -13.82 5.66
N LEU A 98 -17.77 -12.98 4.80
CA LEU A 98 -17.11 -11.80 4.23
C LEU A 98 -16.83 -10.75 5.31
N THR A 99 -17.82 -10.52 6.18
CA THR A 99 -17.68 -9.59 7.31
C THR A 99 -16.58 -10.04 8.26
N THR A 100 -16.57 -11.33 8.58
CA THR A 100 -15.53 -11.97 9.41
C THR A 100 -14.15 -11.87 8.78
N SER A 101 -14.04 -12.12 7.46
CA SER A 101 -12.79 -12.00 6.72
C SER A 101 -12.23 -10.57 6.76
N ARG A 102 -13.08 -9.55 6.58
CA ARG A 102 -12.68 -8.14 6.68
C ARG A 102 -12.20 -7.79 8.08
N ASN A 103 -12.91 -8.22 9.12
CA ASN A 103 -12.51 -8.00 10.51
C ASN A 103 -11.15 -8.65 10.80
N ASN A 104 -10.93 -9.88 10.34
CA ASN A 104 -9.65 -10.57 10.50
C ASN A 104 -8.49 -9.84 9.81
N ARG A 105 -8.71 -9.28 8.60
CA ARG A 105 -7.70 -8.47 7.91
C ARG A 105 -7.37 -7.20 8.70
N LEU A 106 -8.38 -6.53 9.26
CA LEU A 106 -8.20 -5.36 10.11
C LEU A 106 -7.38 -5.70 11.35
N PHE A 107 -7.72 -6.78 12.07
CA PHE A 107 -6.97 -7.24 13.22
C PHE A 107 -5.53 -7.64 12.89
N GLN A 108 -5.28 -8.24 11.72
CA GLN A 108 -3.90 -8.51 11.27
C GLN A 108 -3.09 -7.24 11.04
N VAL A 109 -3.72 -6.21 10.46
CA VAL A 109 -3.07 -4.90 10.28
C VAL A 109 -2.80 -4.26 11.64
N MET A 110 -3.76 -4.29 12.57
CA MET A 110 -3.57 -3.75 13.93
C MET A 110 -2.42 -4.43 14.68
N ARG A 111 -2.38 -5.78 14.70
CA ARG A 111 -1.31 -6.54 15.37
C ARG A 111 0.08 -6.26 14.80
N LYS A 112 0.20 -5.94 13.51
CA LYS A 112 1.47 -5.57 12.88
C LYS A 112 2.04 -4.26 13.45
N PHE A 113 1.18 -3.39 13.98
CA PHE A 113 1.57 -2.13 14.61
C PHE A 113 1.70 -2.21 16.14
N GLU A 114 1.24 -3.30 16.77
CA GLU A 114 1.45 -3.61 18.20
C GLU A 114 2.81 -4.27 18.48
N GLY A 115 3.88 -3.79 17.83
CA GLY A 115 5.25 -4.15 18.23
C GLY A 115 5.61 -3.52 19.59
N PRO A 116 6.68 -3.97 20.28
CA PRO A 116 7.07 -3.39 21.56
C PRO A 116 7.25 -1.88 21.39
N SER A 117 6.35 -1.14 22.03
CA SER A 117 6.45 0.31 22.12
C SER A 117 7.77 0.62 22.81
N SER A 118 8.69 1.26 22.11
CA SER A 118 9.95 1.77 22.67
C SER A 118 9.69 3.04 23.49
N TYR A 119 8.77 2.97 24.45
CA TYR A 119 8.57 3.98 25.48
C TYR A 119 9.15 3.47 26.79
#